data_AF-A0A7J7H6D1-F1
#
_entry.id   AF-A0A7J7H6D1-F1
#
_cell.length_a   1.000
_cell.length_b   1.000
_cell.length_c   1.000
_cell.angle_alpha   90.00
_cell.angle_beta   90.00
_cell.angle_gamma   90.00
#
_symmetry.space_group_name_H-M   'P 1'
#
loop_
_entity.id
_entity.type
_entity.pdbx_description
1 polymer ?
#
loop_
_entity_poly.entity_id
_entity_poly.type
_entity_poly.pdbx_seq_one_letter_code
_entity_poly.pdbx_strand_id
1 'polypeptide(L)'
;MAISVQNLIKERKYPFVFSLFVLLLFVTFILLSTSSQSPINFTTDLAQSRPQSQSQSSPPPVLSNPSTQTTPPEEDRDRFSSKTDDVNLSWRLCDGVVAVDYIPCLDNFKAIKSLKSRRHMEHRERHCPDRSLQCLLPLPPGYKVPVPWPKSRDMIWFNNVPHPKLVEYKKDQNWVRKSGDYLVFPGGGTQFKDGVTHYIEFIGKTLPKIKWGKHARVILDVGCGVASFGGYLLDKDVITMSFAPKDEHEAQIQFALERGIPATLSVIGTKRLPFPDNAYDMIHCARCRVHWDADGGKPLLELNRILRPGGLFVWSATPVYRDDKRDQNVWNCSYVPLDSCLALLPAVVSWPAPWPQRLNSKPPSLSTKRDAEEIFYEDTKHWSALVSDVYLESRLGIDWSRVRNVMDMNAGYGGFAAAIIDRPLWVMNVIPVSGPDTLSVIFDRGLIGVYHDWCESLNTYPRTYDLLHSSFLFRNITQRCDMTAVAVEMDRILRPGGFVLVQDTVKMINSLGQILRSLHWSITIHQEQFLVGKKGFWRPDGKMRI
;
A
#
# COMPACT_ATOMS: atom_id res chain seq x y z
N MET A 1 36.84 7.61 -63.58
CA MET A 1 36.94 8.33 -62.29
C MET A 1 36.70 7.32 -61.17
N ALA A 2 37.75 6.94 -60.45
CA ALA A 2 37.64 6.04 -59.31
C ALA A 2 37.25 6.84 -58.08
N ILE A 3 36.06 6.58 -57.54
CA ILE A 3 35.59 7.20 -56.30
C ILE A 3 36.07 6.31 -55.14
N SER A 4 36.99 6.84 -54.33
CA SER A 4 37.49 6.19 -53.12
C SER A 4 36.38 6.01 -52.09
N VAL A 5 36.27 4.81 -51.52
CA VAL A 5 35.31 4.40 -50.48
C VAL A 5 35.38 5.32 -49.25
N GLN A 6 36.48 6.03 -49.03
CA GLN A 6 36.61 7.01 -47.94
C GLN A 6 35.70 8.23 -48.10
N ASN A 7 35.28 8.59 -49.32
CA ASN A 7 34.43 9.76 -49.55
C ASN A 7 32.93 9.46 -49.40
N LEU A 8 32.50 8.19 -49.40
CA LEU A 8 31.10 7.84 -49.12
C LEU A 8 30.73 7.92 -47.64
N ILE A 9 31.72 7.90 -46.74
CA ILE A 9 31.50 7.82 -45.28
C ILE A 9 31.37 9.22 -44.65
N LYS A 10 31.71 10.30 -45.38
CA LYS A 10 31.80 11.66 -44.82
C LYS A 10 30.55 12.54 -44.96
N GLU A 11 29.56 12.14 -45.77
CA GLU A 11 28.26 12.84 -45.87
C GLU A 11 27.11 11.98 -45.32
N ARG A 12 26.99 11.93 -43.99
CA ARG A 12 25.79 11.39 -43.33
C ARG A 12 24.62 12.36 -43.52
N LYS A 13 23.79 12.15 -44.54
CA LYS A 13 22.44 12.74 -44.56
C LYS A 13 21.29 11.74 -44.32
N TYR A 14 21.49 10.43 -44.43
CA TYR A 14 20.38 9.48 -44.21
C TYR A 14 20.82 8.14 -43.60
N PRO A 15 21.25 8.09 -42.32
CA PRO A 15 21.62 6.84 -41.65
C PRO A 15 20.46 5.83 -41.60
N PHE A 16 19.21 6.31 -41.61
CA PHE A 16 18.01 5.48 -41.60
C PHE A 16 17.81 4.70 -42.91
N VAL A 17 18.15 5.29 -44.06
CA VAL A 17 17.97 4.65 -45.38
C VAL A 17 18.95 3.48 -45.55
N PHE A 18 20.19 3.64 -45.08
CA PHE A 18 21.18 2.56 -45.09
C PHE A 18 20.75 1.40 -44.17
N SER A 19 20.31 1.71 -42.95
CA SER A 19 19.80 0.69 -42.02
C SER A 19 18.56 -0.03 -42.56
N LEU A 20 17.65 0.69 -43.22
CA LEU A 20 16.46 0.10 -43.84
C LEU A 20 16.82 -0.82 -45.01
N PHE A 21 17.81 -0.44 -45.82
CA PHE A 21 18.30 -1.25 -46.93
C PHE A 21 18.98 -2.54 -46.45
N VAL A 22 19.79 -2.46 -45.39
CA VAL A 22 20.41 -3.63 -44.76
C VAL A 22 19.35 -4.56 -44.14
N LEU A 23 18.33 -4.00 -43.49
CA LEU A 23 17.22 -4.77 -42.94
C LEU A 23 16.42 -5.49 -44.03
N LEU A 24 16.13 -4.79 -45.13
CA LEU A 24 15.44 -5.36 -46.30
C LEU A 24 16.21 -6.53 -46.87
N LEU A 25 17.52 -6.39 -47.09
CA LEU A 25 18.39 -7.47 -47.57
C LEU A 25 18.34 -8.69 -46.63
N PHE A 26 18.38 -8.47 -45.32
CA PHE A 26 18.30 -9.54 -44.31
C PHE A 26 16.94 -10.27 -44.34
N VAL A 27 15.84 -9.52 -44.47
CA VAL A 27 14.49 -10.10 -44.57
C VAL A 27 14.31 -10.90 -45.86
N THR A 28 14.79 -10.39 -47.00
CA THR A 28 14.79 -11.17 -48.26
C THR A 28 15.63 -12.44 -48.16
N PHE A 29 16.80 -12.38 -47.50
CA PHE A 29 17.64 -13.57 -47.29
C PHE A 29 16.93 -14.63 -46.44
N ILE A 30 16.25 -14.21 -45.37
CA ILE A 30 15.46 -15.11 -44.51
C ILE A 30 14.31 -15.74 -45.32
N LEU A 31 13.54 -14.94 -46.06
CA LEU A 31 12.41 -15.42 -46.86
C LEU A 31 12.83 -16.41 -47.96
N LEU A 32 14.00 -16.18 -48.58
CA LEU A 32 14.60 -17.11 -49.56
C LEU A 32 15.17 -18.38 -48.91
N SER A 33 15.61 -18.32 -47.65
CA SER A 33 16.13 -19.48 -46.93
C SER A 33 15.06 -20.39 -46.30
N THR A 34 13.84 -19.88 -46.11
CA THR A 34 12.74 -20.61 -45.46
C THR A 34 11.78 -21.29 -46.44
N SER A 35 11.97 -21.16 -47.76
CA SER A 35 11.05 -21.74 -48.75
C SER A 35 11.23 -23.23 -49.01
N SER A 36 11.99 -23.95 -48.18
CA SER A 36 12.19 -25.39 -48.30
C SER A 36 12.03 -26.10 -46.96
N GLN A 37 10.81 -26.16 -46.42
CA GLN A 37 10.41 -27.20 -45.47
C GLN A 37 8.87 -27.33 -45.43
N SER A 38 8.39 -28.54 -45.74
CA SER A 38 7.00 -28.98 -45.82
C SER A 38 6.29 -29.02 -44.46
N PRO A 39 4.94 -29.03 -44.40
CA PRO A 39 4.20 -28.96 -43.14
C PRO A 39 4.16 -30.33 -42.44
N ILE A 40 4.55 -30.37 -41.16
CA ILE A 40 4.37 -31.54 -40.28
C ILE A 40 3.07 -31.38 -39.50
N ASN A 41 2.17 -32.35 -39.71
CA ASN A 41 0.93 -32.55 -38.95
C ASN A 41 1.23 -32.87 -37.48
N PHE A 42 0.55 -32.22 -36.54
CA PHE A 42 0.44 -32.72 -35.17
C PHE A 42 -0.98 -33.23 -34.92
N THR A 43 -1.07 -34.55 -34.79
CA THR A 43 -2.23 -35.31 -34.37
C THR A 43 -2.52 -35.09 -32.89
N THR A 44 -3.80 -34.99 -32.57
CA THR A 44 -4.40 -35.06 -31.25
C THR A 44 -4.15 -36.42 -30.59
N ASP A 45 -3.72 -36.42 -29.34
CA ASP A 45 -3.94 -37.54 -28.41
C ASP A 45 -4.54 -37.03 -27.11
N LEU A 46 -5.81 -37.39 -26.89
CA LEU A 46 -6.50 -37.30 -25.61
C LEU A 46 -6.05 -38.51 -24.76
N ALA A 47 -5.36 -38.25 -23.66
CA ALA A 47 -5.24 -39.20 -22.56
C ALA A 47 -5.76 -38.54 -21.28
N GLN A 48 -6.90 -39.06 -20.82
CA GLN A 48 -7.52 -38.75 -19.53
C GLN A 48 -6.62 -39.19 -18.37
N SER A 49 -6.34 -38.29 -17.44
CA SER A 49 -5.88 -38.65 -16.09
C SER A 49 -6.72 -37.91 -15.04
N ARG A 50 -7.62 -38.65 -14.40
CA ARG A 50 -8.30 -38.29 -13.14
C ARG A 50 -7.29 -38.31 -11.98
N PRO A 51 -7.30 -37.34 -11.07
CA PRO A 51 -6.81 -37.56 -9.71
C PRO A 51 -7.98 -37.96 -8.79
N GLN A 52 -7.90 -39.16 -8.20
CA GLN A 52 -8.75 -39.56 -7.09
C GLN A 52 -8.31 -38.83 -5.82
N SER A 53 -9.26 -38.13 -5.20
CA SER A 53 -9.19 -37.64 -3.82
C SER A 53 -9.53 -38.78 -2.85
N GLN A 54 -8.62 -39.14 -1.95
CA GLN A 54 -8.95 -39.85 -0.71
C GLN A 54 -8.57 -38.96 0.47
N SER A 55 -9.60 -38.40 1.10
CA SER A 55 -9.57 -37.76 2.40
C SER A 55 -9.63 -38.82 3.50
N GLN A 56 -8.57 -38.97 4.29
CA GLN A 56 -8.65 -39.62 5.60
C GLN A 56 -8.58 -38.55 6.68
N SER A 57 -9.72 -38.36 7.35
CA SER A 57 -9.92 -37.51 8.52
C SER A 57 -9.33 -38.17 9.76
N SER A 58 -8.41 -37.51 10.44
CA SER A 58 -8.03 -37.80 11.83
C SER A 58 -8.83 -36.89 12.78
N PRO A 59 -9.31 -37.40 13.93
CA PRO A 59 -10.12 -36.61 14.85
C PRO A 59 -9.27 -35.61 15.66
N PRO A 60 -9.86 -34.48 16.10
CA PRO A 60 -9.15 -33.45 16.86
C PRO A 60 -8.86 -33.90 18.30
N PRO A 61 -7.79 -33.40 18.94
CA PRO A 61 -7.52 -33.66 20.34
C PRO A 61 -8.52 -32.92 21.24
N VAL A 62 -8.99 -33.63 22.25
CA VAL A 62 -9.90 -33.18 23.31
C VAL A 62 -9.19 -32.13 24.17
N LEU A 63 -9.72 -30.90 24.22
CA LEU A 63 -9.31 -29.88 25.19
C LEU A 63 -10.20 -30.03 26.44
N SER A 64 -9.61 -30.47 27.54
CA SER A 64 -10.23 -30.45 28.87
C SER A 64 -10.10 -29.07 29.51
N ASN A 65 -11.21 -28.57 30.08
CA ASN A 65 -11.28 -27.38 30.93
C ASN A 65 -10.34 -27.49 32.14
N PRO A 66 -9.86 -26.34 32.64
CA PRO A 66 -9.68 -26.19 34.08
C PRO A 66 -10.35 -24.92 34.61
N SER A 67 -11.40 -25.11 35.40
CA SER A 67 -11.88 -24.16 36.39
C SER A 67 -11.69 -24.79 37.77
N THR A 68 -10.51 -24.60 38.36
CA THR A 68 -10.32 -24.75 39.81
C THR A 68 -9.15 -23.88 40.27
N GLN A 69 -9.41 -23.08 41.30
CA GLN A 69 -8.43 -22.28 42.02
C GLN A 69 -7.40 -23.19 42.71
N THR A 70 -6.12 -22.94 42.46
CA THR A 70 -5.02 -23.40 43.32
C THR A 70 -3.91 -22.35 43.29
N THR A 71 -3.50 -21.93 44.47
CA THR A 71 -2.37 -21.04 44.77
C THR A 71 -1.06 -21.43 44.04
N PRO A 72 -0.21 -20.46 43.65
CA PRO A 72 1.00 -20.74 42.88
C PRO A 72 2.09 -21.37 43.75
N PRO A 73 2.85 -22.37 43.25
CA PRO A 73 4.13 -22.74 43.84
C PRO A 73 5.21 -21.75 43.41
N GLU A 74 5.99 -21.29 44.38
CA GLU A 74 7.26 -20.61 44.18
C GLU A 74 8.29 -21.52 43.50
N GLU A 75 9.22 -20.87 42.79
CA GLU A 75 10.52 -21.36 42.28
C GLU A 75 10.53 -22.25 41.02
N ASP A 76 10.82 -21.60 39.89
CA ASP A 76 11.98 -21.98 39.08
C ASP A 76 12.70 -20.69 38.64
N ARG A 77 13.56 -20.19 39.53
CA ARG A 77 14.54 -19.14 39.24
C ARG A 77 15.76 -19.81 38.60
N ASP A 78 16.33 -19.13 37.61
CA ASP A 78 17.62 -19.41 36.96
C ASP A 78 17.66 -20.39 35.78
N ARG A 79 17.24 -19.90 34.59
CA ARG A 79 18.06 -20.06 33.38
C ARG A 79 17.73 -19.11 32.21
N PHE A 80 17.77 -17.80 32.46
CA PHE A 80 18.21 -16.87 31.42
C PHE A 80 18.85 -15.68 32.11
N SER A 81 20.16 -15.81 32.37
CA SER A 81 21.01 -14.69 32.81
C SER A 81 20.67 -13.48 31.95
N SER A 82 20.20 -12.43 32.61
CA SER A 82 20.11 -11.08 32.05
C SER A 82 21.52 -10.60 31.76
N LYS A 83 22.06 -10.99 30.61
CA LYS A 83 23.04 -10.15 29.96
C LYS A 83 22.30 -8.93 29.44
N THR A 84 22.32 -7.87 30.24
CA THR A 84 22.30 -6.50 29.73
C THR A 84 23.58 -6.30 28.94
N ASP A 85 23.68 -6.96 27.78
CA ASP A 85 24.68 -6.62 26.78
C ASP A 85 24.24 -5.25 26.25
N ASP A 86 25.02 -4.23 26.57
CA ASP A 86 24.88 -2.89 25.98
C ASP A 86 24.96 -3.08 24.45
N VAL A 87 23.81 -3.03 23.77
CA VAL A 87 23.72 -3.39 22.36
C VAL A 87 24.45 -2.31 21.57
N ASN A 88 25.71 -2.58 21.23
CA ASN A 88 26.54 -1.67 20.45
C ASN A 88 26.10 -1.70 18.98
N LEU A 89 24.96 -1.06 18.69
CA LEU A 89 24.38 -0.93 17.35
C LEU A 89 25.13 0.18 16.61
N SER A 90 25.76 -0.19 15.49
CA SER A 90 26.37 0.75 14.56
C SER A 90 25.49 0.93 13.34
N TRP A 91 25.16 2.19 13.01
CA TRP A 91 24.29 2.55 11.90
C TRP A 91 25.10 3.14 10.74
N ARG A 92 24.74 2.77 9.52
CA ARG A 92 25.28 3.34 8.29
C ARG A 92 24.17 3.83 7.37
N LEU A 93 24.50 4.75 6.48
CA LEU A 93 23.59 5.14 5.41
C LEU A 93 23.49 4.05 4.34
N CYS A 94 22.33 3.94 3.71
CA CYS A 94 22.17 3.15 2.50
C CYS A 94 22.87 3.83 1.32
N ASP A 95 23.65 3.08 0.56
CA ASP A 95 24.35 3.56 -0.61
C ASP A 95 23.46 3.58 -1.87
N GLY A 96 23.81 4.43 -2.83
CA GLY A 96 23.24 4.43 -4.18
C GLY A 96 22.35 5.62 -4.52
N VAL A 97 22.17 5.84 -5.82
CA VAL A 97 21.45 7.00 -6.38
C VAL A 97 19.95 7.06 -6.04
N VAL A 98 19.35 5.93 -5.68
CA VAL A 98 17.92 5.84 -5.30
C VAL A 98 17.72 5.68 -3.79
N ALA A 99 18.78 5.81 -2.98
CA ALA A 99 18.74 5.52 -1.55
C ALA A 99 17.69 6.34 -0.78
N VAL A 100 17.43 7.59 -1.19
CA VAL A 100 16.46 8.48 -0.52
C VAL A 100 15.03 7.93 -0.56
N ASP A 101 14.64 7.30 -1.66
CA ASP A 101 13.29 6.78 -1.94
C ASP A 101 13.29 5.26 -2.15
N TYR A 102 14.26 4.58 -1.53
CA TYR A 102 14.40 3.13 -1.62
C TYR A 102 13.28 2.40 -0.87
N ILE A 103 12.64 1.46 -1.55
CA ILE A 103 11.57 0.62 -1.04
C ILE A 103 12.01 -0.83 -1.27
N PRO A 104 12.47 -1.54 -0.22
CA PRO A 104 13.18 -2.81 -0.39
C PRO A 104 12.46 -3.84 -1.27
N CYS A 105 11.15 -3.99 -1.10
CA CYS A 105 10.35 -4.95 -1.87
C CYS A 105 9.99 -4.50 -3.30
N LEU A 106 10.17 -3.23 -3.67
CA LEU A 106 9.86 -2.73 -5.01
C LEU A 106 11.12 -2.35 -5.80
N ASP A 107 12.25 -2.20 -5.11
CA ASP A 107 13.55 -1.83 -5.70
C ASP A 107 14.58 -2.97 -5.61
N ASN A 108 14.13 -4.22 -5.43
CA ASN A 108 14.99 -5.39 -5.52
C ASN A 108 15.38 -5.66 -6.99
N PHE A 109 16.28 -4.83 -7.52
CA PHE A 109 16.70 -4.88 -8.91
C PHE A 109 17.31 -6.24 -9.29
N LYS A 110 17.90 -6.97 -8.34
CA LYS A 110 18.42 -8.33 -8.57
C LYS A 110 17.27 -9.27 -8.92
N ALA A 111 16.23 -9.32 -8.10
CA ALA A 111 15.04 -10.14 -8.36
C ALA A 111 14.34 -9.71 -9.65
N ILE A 112 14.14 -8.40 -9.85
CA ILE A 112 13.45 -7.86 -11.03
C ILE A 112 14.22 -8.13 -12.34
N LYS A 113 15.56 -8.14 -12.31
CA LYS A 113 16.39 -8.52 -13.47
C LYS A 113 16.33 -10.02 -13.77
N SER A 114 16.10 -10.86 -12.76
CA SER A 114 15.97 -12.32 -12.94
C SER A 114 14.59 -12.79 -13.42
N LEU A 115 13.61 -11.89 -13.54
CA LEU A 115 12.28 -12.24 -14.02
C LEU A 115 12.32 -12.75 -15.47
N LYS A 116 11.63 -13.88 -15.72
CA LYS A 116 11.49 -14.46 -17.06
C LYS A 116 10.62 -13.62 -17.99
N SER A 117 9.68 -12.85 -17.43
CA SER A 117 8.70 -12.02 -18.14
C SER A 117 8.43 -10.74 -17.36
N ARG A 118 8.04 -9.69 -18.09
CA ARG A 118 7.54 -8.42 -17.55
C ARG A 118 6.19 -8.01 -18.14
N ARG A 119 5.57 -8.90 -18.92
CA ARG A 119 4.37 -8.64 -19.72
C ARG A 119 3.14 -8.36 -18.86
N HIS A 120 3.09 -8.94 -17.66
CA HIS A 120 1.95 -8.94 -16.75
C HIS A 120 2.26 -8.16 -15.48
N MET A 121 3.05 -7.09 -15.61
CA MET A 121 3.44 -6.20 -14.51
C MET A 121 4.24 -6.89 -13.40
N GLU A 122 4.81 -8.07 -13.64
CA GLU A 122 5.58 -8.83 -12.63
C GLU A 122 6.70 -7.98 -12.04
N HIS A 123 7.35 -7.15 -12.84
CA HIS A 123 8.42 -6.24 -12.42
C HIS A 123 7.99 -5.10 -11.49
N ARG A 124 6.69 -4.85 -11.33
CA ARG A 124 6.12 -3.83 -10.42
C ARG A 124 5.51 -4.46 -9.16
N GLU A 125 5.45 -5.78 -9.10
CA GLU A 125 5.02 -6.53 -7.92
C GLU A 125 6.07 -6.50 -6.80
N ARG A 126 5.66 -6.97 -5.61
CA ARG A 126 6.57 -7.17 -4.49
C ARG A 126 7.58 -8.29 -4.78
N HIS A 127 8.86 -7.95 -4.65
CA HIS A 127 10.05 -8.82 -4.67
C HIS A 127 10.94 -8.49 -3.47
N CYS A 128 10.56 -8.95 -2.27
CA CYS A 128 11.32 -8.64 -1.07
C CYS A 128 12.69 -9.33 -1.05
N PRO A 129 13.74 -8.68 -0.53
CA PRO A 129 15.04 -9.30 -0.32
C PRO A 129 14.98 -10.33 0.82
N ASP A 130 15.81 -11.37 0.75
CA ASP A 130 15.88 -12.43 1.80
C ASP A 130 16.34 -11.87 3.17
N ARG A 131 17.13 -10.79 3.14
CA ARG A 131 17.59 -10.10 4.34
C ARG A 131 16.87 -8.76 4.47
N SER A 132 16.47 -8.45 5.69
CA SER A 132 15.92 -7.14 6.04
C SER A 132 16.93 -6.01 5.78
N LEU A 133 16.40 -4.79 5.66
CA LEU A 133 17.23 -3.60 5.51
C LEU A 133 18.07 -3.37 6.77
N GLN A 134 19.40 -3.20 6.59
CA GLN A 134 20.36 -3.01 7.68
C GLN A 134 21.06 -1.63 7.62
N CYS A 135 20.46 -0.67 6.92
CA CYS A 135 20.99 0.68 6.76
C CYS A 135 19.85 1.70 6.86
N LEU A 136 20.21 2.94 7.19
CA LEU A 136 19.27 4.05 7.29
C LEU A 136 19.21 4.82 5.97
N LEU A 137 18.01 5.20 5.55
CA LEU A 137 17.85 5.99 4.34
C LEU A 137 18.25 7.44 4.61
N PRO A 138 19.03 8.09 3.71
CA PRO A 138 19.32 9.50 3.82
C PRO A 138 18.05 10.36 3.70
N LEU A 139 18.09 11.57 4.24
CA LEU A 139 17.08 12.58 4.00
C LEU A 139 17.38 13.31 2.68
N PRO A 140 16.35 13.73 1.92
CA PRO A 140 16.60 14.58 0.76
C PRO A 140 17.20 15.93 1.21
N PRO A 141 18.08 16.55 0.41
CA PRO A 141 18.66 17.85 0.74
C PRO A 141 17.58 18.90 0.98
N GLY A 142 17.68 19.61 2.11
CA GLY A 142 16.70 20.64 2.48
C GLY A 142 15.32 20.10 2.86
N TYR A 143 15.23 18.82 3.28
CA TYR A 143 14.00 18.24 3.84
C TYR A 143 13.46 19.09 4.99
N LYS A 144 12.15 19.35 4.97
CA LYS A 144 11.43 20.12 5.99
C LYS A 144 10.35 19.24 6.63
N VAL A 145 9.93 19.60 7.85
CA VAL A 145 8.72 19.01 8.42
C VAL A 145 7.54 19.30 7.46
N PRO A 146 6.64 18.32 7.19
CA PRO A 146 5.55 18.53 6.23
C PRO A 146 4.68 19.74 6.55
N VAL A 147 4.06 20.28 5.50
CA VAL A 147 3.05 21.33 5.63
C VAL A 147 1.88 20.78 6.49
N PRO A 148 1.39 21.51 7.50
CA PRO A 148 0.25 21.05 8.30
C PRO A 148 -1.04 20.87 7.47
N TRP A 149 -1.85 19.89 7.84
CA TRP A 149 -3.21 19.74 7.31
C TRP A 149 -4.10 20.92 7.78
N PRO A 150 -5.04 21.42 6.96
CA PRO A 150 -5.44 20.97 5.62
C PRO A 150 -4.61 21.55 4.47
N LYS A 151 -3.67 22.47 4.75
CA LYS A 151 -2.88 23.15 3.71
C LYS A 151 -2.03 22.17 2.88
N SER A 152 -1.58 21.07 3.47
CA SER A 152 -0.88 19.98 2.77
C SER A 152 -1.67 19.35 1.64
N ARG A 153 -3.01 19.37 1.69
CA ARG A 153 -3.85 18.85 0.60
C ARG A 153 -3.54 19.54 -0.72
N ASP A 154 -3.30 20.85 -0.69
CA ASP A 154 -3.20 21.67 -1.89
C ASP A 154 -1.76 22.16 -2.15
N MET A 155 -0.84 22.05 -1.18
CA MET A 155 0.58 22.32 -1.40
C MET A 155 1.52 21.58 -0.44
N ILE A 156 2.70 21.20 -0.94
CA ILE A 156 3.77 20.56 -0.17
C ILE A 156 5.12 21.21 -0.45
N TRP A 157 6.13 20.93 0.36
CA TRP A 157 7.51 21.35 0.08
C TRP A 157 8.11 20.62 -1.13
N PHE A 158 8.71 21.37 -2.05
CA PHE A 158 9.43 20.79 -3.19
C PHE A 158 10.56 19.86 -2.74
N ASN A 159 11.34 20.27 -1.74
CA ASN A 159 12.50 19.51 -1.26
C ASN A 159 12.13 18.17 -0.60
N ASN A 160 10.89 18.00 -0.14
CA ASN A 160 10.45 16.74 0.46
C ASN A 160 10.20 15.66 -0.61
N VAL A 161 9.85 16.07 -1.82
CA VAL A 161 9.57 15.19 -2.97
C VAL A 161 10.18 15.80 -4.24
N PRO A 162 11.53 15.87 -4.36
CA PRO A 162 12.22 16.66 -5.38
C PRO A 162 12.26 15.91 -6.72
N HIS A 163 11.11 15.78 -7.38
CA HIS A 163 10.95 15.14 -8.70
C HIS A 163 10.72 16.20 -9.80
N PRO A 164 11.77 16.95 -10.23
CA PRO A 164 11.62 18.09 -11.15
C PRO A 164 11.10 17.68 -12.53
N LYS A 165 11.46 16.49 -13.01
CA LYS A 165 11.02 15.99 -14.33
C LYS A 165 9.49 15.85 -14.42
N LEU A 166 8.84 15.42 -13.33
CA LEU A 166 7.38 15.29 -13.34
C LEU A 166 6.70 16.66 -13.42
N VAL A 167 7.20 17.63 -12.65
CA VAL A 167 6.67 19.01 -12.66
C VAL A 167 6.75 19.60 -14.05
N GLU A 168 7.87 19.40 -14.74
CA GLU A 168 8.06 19.89 -16.10
C GLU A 168 7.19 19.16 -17.12
N TYR A 169 7.14 17.82 -17.05
CA TYR A 169 6.36 16.99 -17.99
C TYR A 169 4.84 17.16 -17.84
N LYS A 170 4.34 17.52 -16.64
CA LYS A 170 2.90 17.62 -16.34
C LYS A 170 2.39 19.05 -16.16
N LYS A 171 3.22 20.07 -16.41
CA LYS A 171 2.86 21.48 -16.21
C LYS A 171 1.56 21.88 -16.95
N ASP A 172 1.35 21.36 -18.15
CA ASP A 172 0.22 21.69 -19.02
C ASP A 172 -1.08 20.93 -18.63
N GLN A 173 -0.97 19.93 -17.75
CA GLN A 173 -2.11 19.12 -17.30
C GLN A 173 -2.73 19.63 -16.00
N ASN A 174 -2.19 20.70 -15.40
CA ASN A 174 -2.65 21.24 -14.11
C ASN A 174 -2.70 20.20 -12.97
N TRP A 175 -1.82 19.19 -13.01
CA TRP A 175 -1.70 18.21 -11.92
C TRP A 175 -0.90 18.75 -10.75
N VAL A 176 0.25 19.34 -11.06
CA VAL A 176 1.20 19.89 -10.10
C VAL A 176 1.93 21.04 -10.76
N ARG A 177 2.15 22.12 -10.00
CA ARG A 177 2.93 23.28 -10.44
C ARG A 177 3.94 23.63 -9.36
N LYS A 178 5.17 23.96 -9.74
CA LYS A 178 6.13 24.54 -8.79
C LYS A 178 5.83 26.03 -8.62
N SER A 179 5.73 26.48 -7.38
CA SER A 179 5.55 27.87 -6.98
C SER A 179 6.49 28.19 -5.82
N GLY A 180 7.62 28.86 -6.11
CA GLY A 180 8.71 29.05 -5.16
C GLY A 180 9.23 27.72 -4.61
N ASP A 181 9.22 27.59 -3.29
CA ASP A 181 9.62 26.39 -2.53
C ASP A 181 8.56 25.29 -2.49
N TYR A 182 7.39 25.53 -3.07
CA TYR A 182 6.23 24.64 -2.98
C TYR A 182 5.93 23.94 -4.30
N LEU A 183 5.36 22.75 -4.17
CA LEU A 183 4.56 22.11 -5.20
C LEU A 183 3.09 22.35 -4.86
N VAL A 184 2.33 22.88 -5.81
CA VAL A 184 0.92 23.25 -5.67
C VAL A 184 0.06 22.33 -6.53
N PHE A 185 -1.05 21.83 -5.97
CA PHE A 185 -1.97 20.88 -6.58
C PHE A 185 -3.33 21.54 -6.78
N PRO A 186 -3.62 22.12 -7.96
CA PRO A 186 -4.83 22.90 -8.18
C PRO A 186 -6.11 22.04 -8.35
N GLY A 187 -6.05 20.73 -8.08
CA GLY A 187 -7.20 19.83 -8.19
C GLY A 187 -7.64 19.50 -9.63
N GLY A 188 -6.88 19.95 -10.63
CA GLY A 188 -7.15 19.68 -12.05
C GLY A 188 -6.56 18.37 -12.55
N GLY A 189 -6.72 18.12 -13.85
CA GLY A 189 -6.06 17.01 -14.50
C GLY A 189 -6.58 16.63 -15.88
N THR A 190 -5.88 15.70 -16.52
CA THR A 190 -6.31 15.17 -17.82
C THR A 190 -7.73 14.60 -17.79
N GLN A 191 -8.17 14.03 -16.67
CA GLN A 191 -9.55 13.57 -16.45
C GLN A 191 -10.43 14.59 -15.69
N PHE A 192 -9.82 15.59 -15.07
CA PHE A 192 -10.49 16.61 -14.25
C PHE A 192 -10.29 17.99 -14.89
N LYS A 193 -10.73 18.17 -16.14
CA LYS A 193 -10.52 19.40 -16.92
C LYS A 193 -11.15 20.61 -16.23
N ASP A 194 -12.35 20.43 -15.69
CA ASP A 194 -13.11 21.44 -14.94
C ASP A 194 -12.89 21.33 -13.42
N GLY A 195 -11.85 20.59 -13.01
CA GLY A 195 -11.51 20.32 -11.61
C GLY A 195 -12.19 19.07 -11.04
N VAL A 196 -11.56 18.48 -10.03
CA VAL A 196 -12.03 17.23 -9.41
C VAL A 196 -13.37 17.37 -8.68
N THR A 197 -13.67 18.55 -8.14
CA THR A 197 -14.97 18.83 -7.51
C THR A 197 -16.11 18.68 -8.51
N HIS A 198 -15.97 19.26 -9.71
CA HIS A 198 -16.97 19.12 -10.78
C HIS A 198 -17.18 17.65 -11.15
N TYR A 199 -16.09 16.87 -11.24
CA TYR A 199 -16.15 15.45 -11.54
C TYR A 199 -16.90 14.63 -10.47
N ILE A 200 -16.61 14.86 -9.18
CA ILE A 200 -17.29 14.20 -8.06
C ILE A 200 -18.80 14.53 -8.06
N GLU A 201 -19.14 15.79 -8.32
CA GLU A 201 -20.54 16.23 -8.43
C GLU A 201 -21.25 15.63 -9.63
N PHE A 202 -20.59 15.58 -10.78
CA PHE A 202 -21.11 14.95 -11.99
C PHE A 202 -21.46 13.48 -11.74
N ILE A 203 -20.51 12.69 -11.20
CA ILE A 203 -20.76 11.28 -10.85
C ILE A 203 -21.93 11.16 -9.87
N GLY A 204 -21.94 11.99 -8.81
CA GLY A 204 -23.01 11.96 -7.81
C GLY A 204 -24.40 12.27 -8.38
N LYS A 205 -24.48 13.22 -9.34
CA LYS A 205 -25.72 13.56 -10.04
C LYS A 205 -26.15 12.47 -11.02
N THR A 206 -25.21 11.88 -11.76
CA THR A 206 -25.48 10.81 -12.72
C THR A 206 -25.91 9.52 -12.03
N LEU A 207 -25.35 9.23 -10.85
CA LEU A 207 -25.66 8.01 -10.11
C LEU A 207 -26.00 8.32 -8.64
N PRO A 208 -27.22 8.84 -8.36
CA PRO A 208 -27.63 9.28 -7.02
C PRO A 208 -27.56 8.21 -5.92
N LYS A 209 -27.57 6.92 -6.30
CA LYS A 209 -27.42 5.81 -5.36
C LYS A 209 -26.06 5.78 -4.64
N ILE A 210 -25.03 6.46 -5.19
CA ILE A 210 -23.70 6.53 -4.57
C ILE A 210 -23.77 7.11 -3.15
N LYS A 211 -24.58 8.15 -2.94
CA LYS A 211 -24.75 8.85 -1.64
C LYS A 211 -23.42 8.95 -0.88
N TRP A 212 -22.50 9.78 -1.40
CA TRP A 212 -21.16 9.99 -0.84
C TRP A 212 -21.19 10.13 0.68
N GLY A 213 -20.34 9.36 1.37
CA GLY A 213 -20.20 9.39 2.83
C GLY A 213 -21.33 8.75 3.61
N LYS A 214 -22.29 8.12 2.93
CA LYS A 214 -23.37 7.33 3.56
C LYS A 214 -23.39 5.91 3.04
N HIS A 215 -23.53 5.74 1.73
CA HIS A 215 -23.55 4.44 1.07
C HIS A 215 -22.17 4.09 0.51
N ALA A 216 -21.57 4.98 -0.28
CA ALA A 216 -20.16 4.89 -0.65
C ALA A 216 -19.29 5.56 0.42
N ARG A 217 -18.71 4.77 1.35
CA ARG A 217 -17.81 5.25 2.41
C ARG A 217 -16.36 4.85 2.13
N VAL A 218 -16.12 3.60 1.75
CA VAL A 218 -14.76 3.07 1.51
C VAL A 218 -14.54 2.80 0.03
N ILE A 219 -13.59 3.52 -0.57
CA ILE A 219 -13.33 3.51 -2.02
C ILE A 219 -11.91 3.09 -2.33
N LEU A 220 -11.74 2.32 -3.40
CA LEU A 220 -10.45 2.05 -4.03
C LEU A 220 -10.32 2.92 -5.29
N ASP A 221 -9.30 3.77 -5.36
CA ASP A 221 -8.99 4.58 -6.54
C ASP A 221 -7.77 4.00 -7.27
N VAL A 222 -8.03 3.31 -8.37
CA VAL A 222 -7.03 2.61 -9.20
C VAL A 222 -6.40 3.58 -10.17
N GLY A 223 -5.06 3.68 -10.20
CA GLY A 223 -4.37 4.62 -11.07
C GLY A 223 -4.68 6.08 -10.71
N CYS A 224 -4.69 6.37 -9.42
CA CYS A 224 -5.19 7.59 -8.78
C CYS A 224 -4.48 8.91 -9.15
N GLY A 225 -3.39 8.86 -9.91
CA GLY A 225 -2.55 10.01 -10.16
C GLY A 225 -1.98 10.58 -8.86
N VAL A 226 -2.08 11.89 -8.65
CA VAL A 226 -1.69 12.53 -7.38
C VAL A 226 -2.76 12.37 -6.27
N ALA A 227 -3.76 11.50 -6.44
CA ALA A 227 -4.85 11.22 -5.50
C ALA A 227 -5.82 12.40 -5.26
N SER A 228 -6.04 13.27 -6.25
CA SER A 228 -6.98 14.40 -6.11
C SER A 228 -8.43 13.93 -5.87
N PHE A 229 -8.85 12.83 -6.50
CA PHE A 229 -10.20 12.25 -6.30
C PHE A 229 -10.40 11.85 -4.84
N GLY A 230 -9.51 11.02 -4.30
CA GLY A 230 -9.56 10.64 -2.89
C GLY A 230 -9.39 11.80 -1.92
N GLY A 231 -8.51 12.77 -2.23
CA GLY A 231 -8.25 13.93 -1.38
C GLY A 231 -9.45 14.87 -1.19
N TYR A 232 -10.27 15.07 -2.23
CA TYR A 232 -11.45 15.94 -2.18
C TYR A 232 -12.70 15.20 -1.66
N LEU A 233 -12.69 13.86 -1.71
CA LEU A 233 -13.72 13.01 -1.14
C LEU A 233 -13.69 12.95 0.40
N LEU A 234 -12.56 13.30 1.03
CA LEU A 234 -12.46 13.45 2.48
C LEU A 234 -13.48 14.46 3.04
N ASP A 235 -13.76 15.55 2.31
CA ASP A 235 -14.75 16.57 2.69
C ASP A 235 -16.21 16.05 2.61
N LYS A 236 -16.40 14.82 2.11
CA LYS A 236 -17.70 14.15 1.97
C LYS A 236 -17.79 12.89 2.80
N ASP A 237 -16.98 12.75 3.85
CA ASP A 237 -16.94 11.54 4.69
C ASP A 237 -16.67 10.27 3.87
N VAL A 238 -15.83 10.35 2.85
CA VAL A 238 -15.40 9.19 2.08
C VAL A 238 -13.91 8.98 2.27
N ILE A 239 -13.53 7.78 2.71
CA ILE A 239 -12.14 7.37 2.82
C ILE A 239 -11.76 6.59 1.56
N THR A 240 -10.75 7.08 0.84
CA THR A 240 -10.33 6.50 -0.44
C THR A 240 -8.90 5.99 -0.33
N MET A 241 -8.70 4.69 -0.53
CA MET A 241 -7.38 4.11 -0.73
C MET A 241 -6.95 4.36 -2.17
N SER A 242 -6.00 5.26 -2.36
CA SER A 242 -5.47 5.59 -3.69
C SER A 242 -4.28 4.69 -4.00
N PHE A 243 -4.26 3.96 -5.13
CA PHE A 243 -3.10 3.12 -5.43
C PHE A 243 -2.66 3.16 -6.89
N ALA A 244 -1.35 3.02 -7.08
CA ALA A 244 -0.68 3.00 -8.37
C ALA A 244 0.67 2.25 -8.25
N PRO A 245 1.23 1.75 -9.36
CA PRO A 245 2.59 1.23 -9.38
C PRO A 245 3.62 2.29 -8.95
N LYS A 246 4.77 1.82 -8.46
CA LYS A 246 6.00 2.63 -8.51
C LYS A 246 6.50 2.59 -9.95
N ASP A 247 6.33 3.66 -10.73
CA ASP A 247 6.71 3.71 -12.14
C ASP A 247 7.86 4.69 -12.47
N GLU A 248 8.29 4.70 -13.73
CA GLU A 248 9.38 5.56 -14.21
C GLU A 248 8.98 7.03 -14.39
N HIS A 249 7.68 7.32 -14.31
CA HIS A 249 7.16 8.66 -14.52
C HIS A 249 6.85 9.38 -13.20
N GLU A 250 6.40 8.71 -12.15
CA GLU A 250 5.45 9.37 -11.27
C GLU A 250 5.63 9.00 -9.79
N ALA A 251 6.35 9.84 -9.04
CA ALA A 251 6.29 9.96 -7.58
C ALA A 251 4.88 10.35 -7.05
N GLN A 252 3.82 9.97 -7.76
CA GLN A 252 2.41 10.24 -7.55
C GLN A 252 1.90 9.79 -6.19
N ILE A 253 2.16 8.53 -5.83
CA ILE A 253 1.80 8.02 -4.52
C ILE A 253 2.62 8.75 -3.43
N GLN A 254 3.88 9.09 -3.70
CA GLN A 254 4.67 9.91 -2.79
C GLN A 254 4.07 11.30 -2.59
N PHE A 255 3.59 11.95 -3.66
CA PHE A 255 2.86 13.21 -3.58
C PHE A 255 1.57 13.08 -2.78
N ALA A 256 0.77 12.05 -3.03
CA ALA A 256 -0.47 11.80 -2.28
C ALA A 256 -0.19 11.66 -0.77
N LEU A 257 0.82 10.85 -0.42
CA LEU A 257 1.22 10.62 0.97
C LEU A 257 1.77 11.90 1.62
N GLU A 258 2.58 12.69 0.91
CA GLU A 258 3.09 13.97 1.41
C GLU A 258 1.99 15.04 1.58
N ARG A 259 0.94 14.97 0.76
CA ARG A 259 -0.26 15.81 0.89
C ARG A 259 -1.18 15.39 2.04
N GLY A 260 -0.94 14.23 2.66
CA GLY A 260 -1.77 13.69 3.73
C GLY A 260 -3.01 12.93 3.23
N ILE A 261 -2.96 12.35 2.03
CA ILE A 261 -4.04 11.61 1.39
C ILE A 261 -3.73 10.10 1.47
N PRO A 262 -4.69 9.22 1.85
CA PRO A 262 -4.43 7.79 1.93
C PRO A 262 -4.04 7.20 0.58
N ALA A 263 -2.88 6.56 0.54
CA ALA A 263 -2.38 5.93 -0.68
C ALA A 263 -1.45 4.73 -0.40
N THR A 264 -1.29 3.85 -1.38
CA THR A 264 -0.41 2.69 -1.31
C THR A 264 0.19 2.33 -2.67
N LEU A 265 1.35 1.66 -2.66
CA LEU A 265 1.99 1.16 -3.88
C LEU A 265 1.53 -0.28 -4.16
N SER A 266 0.85 -0.47 -5.28
CA SER A 266 0.39 -1.79 -5.71
C SER A 266 0.10 -1.83 -7.21
N VAL A 267 -0.06 -3.03 -7.74
CA VAL A 267 -0.46 -3.28 -9.13
C VAL A 267 -1.46 -4.42 -9.16
N ILE A 268 -2.34 -4.40 -10.17
CA ILE A 268 -3.14 -5.56 -10.54
C ILE A 268 -2.36 -6.29 -11.61
N GLY A 269 -1.41 -7.11 -11.16
CA GLY A 269 -0.51 -7.87 -12.03
C GLY A 269 -0.78 -9.37 -11.93
N THR A 270 0.10 -10.07 -11.23
CA THR A 270 0.06 -11.53 -11.11
C THR A 270 -0.28 -12.02 -9.70
N LYS A 271 -0.35 -11.12 -8.72
CA LYS A 271 -0.68 -11.44 -7.32
C LYS A 271 -2.02 -10.81 -6.92
N ARG A 272 -2.69 -11.43 -5.94
CA ARG A 272 -3.87 -10.83 -5.27
C ARG A 272 -3.45 -9.58 -4.51
N LEU A 273 -4.31 -8.57 -4.52
CA LEU A 273 -4.15 -7.39 -3.67
C LEU A 273 -4.30 -7.78 -2.19
N PRO A 274 -3.61 -7.09 -1.27
CA PRO A 274 -3.64 -7.39 0.17
C PRO A 274 -4.90 -6.86 0.86
N PHE A 275 -6.05 -7.01 0.20
CA PHE A 275 -7.37 -6.62 0.66
C PHE A 275 -8.26 -7.87 0.81
N PRO A 276 -9.19 -7.88 1.77
CA PRO A 276 -10.10 -8.99 1.95
C PRO A 276 -11.13 -9.00 0.82
N ASP A 277 -11.89 -10.09 0.74
CA ASP A 277 -13.03 -10.15 -0.18
C ASP A 277 -14.12 -9.16 0.27
N ASN A 278 -14.90 -8.61 -0.66
CA ASN A 278 -16.03 -7.72 -0.39
C ASN A 278 -15.68 -6.44 0.41
N ALA A 279 -14.44 -5.96 0.31
CA ALA A 279 -13.90 -4.86 1.09
C ALA A 279 -14.50 -3.49 0.74
N TYR A 280 -14.57 -3.17 -0.55
CA TYR A 280 -14.85 -1.81 -1.03
C TYR A 280 -16.33 -1.62 -1.41
N ASP A 281 -16.89 -0.47 -1.04
CA ASP A 281 -18.25 -0.08 -1.44
C ASP A 281 -18.27 0.36 -2.91
N MET A 282 -17.16 0.95 -3.37
CA MET A 282 -16.98 1.41 -4.74
C MET A 282 -15.50 1.32 -5.17
N ILE A 283 -15.27 0.98 -6.43
CA ILE A 283 -13.96 1.01 -7.08
C ILE A 283 -14.03 2.03 -8.22
N HIS A 284 -13.06 2.93 -8.25
CA HIS A 284 -12.94 4.00 -9.22
C HIS A 284 -11.68 3.80 -10.06
N CYS A 285 -11.80 4.00 -11.38
CA CYS A 285 -10.68 4.07 -12.29
C CYS A 285 -10.95 5.17 -13.32
N ALA A 286 -10.15 6.24 -13.29
CA ALA A 286 -10.16 7.28 -14.31
C ALA A 286 -8.88 7.18 -15.15
N ARG A 287 -8.97 6.58 -16.33
CA ARG A 287 -7.82 6.34 -17.22
C ARG A 287 -6.64 5.64 -16.50
N CYS A 288 -6.93 4.62 -15.70
CA CYS A 288 -5.94 3.94 -14.86
C CYS A 288 -4.95 3.03 -15.63
N ARG A 289 -5.11 2.87 -16.95
CA ARG A 289 -4.27 2.05 -17.83
C ARG A 289 -4.16 0.57 -17.42
N VAL A 290 -5.09 0.09 -16.61
CA VAL A 290 -5.25 -1.34 -16.35
C VAL A 290 -5.92 -1.98 -17.55
N HIS A 291 -5.34 -3.06 -18.05
CA HIS A 291 -5.92 -3.88 -19.11
C HIS A 291 -6.87 -4.89 -18.46
N TRP A 292 -8.14 -4.50 -18.29
CA TRP A 292 -9.13 -5.28 -17.55
C TRP A 292 -9.42 -6.67 -18.14
N ASP A 293 -9.32 -6.79 -19.47
CA ASP A 293 -9.50 -8.00 -20.27
C ASP A 293 -8.24 -8.90 -20.33
N ALA A 294 -7.10 -8.43 -19.82
CA ALA A 294 -5.86 -9.17 -19.89
C ALA A 294 -5.90 -10.46 -19.07
N ASP A 295 -5.04 -11.41 -19.45
CA ASP A 295 -4.75 -12.62 -18.68
C ASP A 295 -5.96 -13.50 -18.38
N GLY A 296 -6.92 -13.52 -19.30
CA GLY A 296 -8.17 -14.24 -19.15
C GLY A 296 -9.14 -13.53 -18.19
N GLY A 297 -9.08 -12.20 -18.10
CA GLY A 297 -9.95 -11.40 -17.23
C GLY A 297 -9.56 -11.40 -15.75
N LYS A 298 -8.35 -11.86 -15.40
CA LYS A 298 -7.87 -11.87 -14.00
C LYS A 298 -7.97 -10.52 -13.28
N PRO A 299 -7.67 -9.38 -13.93
CA PRO A 299 -7.86 -8.07 -13.27
C PRO A 299 -9.33 -7.80 -12.90
N LEU A 300 -10.29 -8.19 -13.74
CA LEU A 300 -11.72 -8.08 -13.43
C LEU A 300 -12.14 -9.06 -12.33
N LEU A 301 -11.56 -10.27 -12.29
CA LEU A 301 -11.81 -11.22 -11.21
C LEU A 301 -11.31 -10.70 -9.85
N GLU A 302 -10.14 -10.08 -9.83
CA GLU A 302 -9.61 -9.45 -8.62
C GLU A 302 -10.45 -8.25 -8.18
N LEU A 303 -10.93 -7.46 -9.14
CA LEU A 303 -11.88 -6.38 -8.88
C LEU A 303 -13.20 -6.91 -8.30
N ASN A 304 -13.77 -7.96 -8.90
CA ASN A 304 -14.98 -8.61 -8.42
C ASN A 304 -14.80 -9.18 -7.01
N ARG A 305 -13.63 -9.74 -6.70
CA ARG A 305 -13.33 -10.29 -5.37
C ARG A 305 -13.37 -9.22 -4.27
N ILE A 306 -12.77 -8.06 -4.51
CA ILE A 306 -12.62 -7.01 -3.49
C ILE A 306 -13.79 -6.02 -3.47
N LEU A 307 -14.61 -5.97 -4.53
CA LEU A 307 -15.83 -5.17 -4.57
C LEU A 307 -16.93 -5.89 -3.80
N ARG A 308 -17.60 -5.18 -2.89
CA ARG A 308 -18.74 -5.73 -2.15
C ARG A 308 -19.89 -6.08 -3.11
N PRO A 309 -20.67 -7.16 -2.88
CA PRO A 309 -21.84 -7.48 -3.71
C PRO A 309 -22.82 -6.31 -3.72
N GLY A 310 -23.21 -5.83 -4.91
CA GLY A 310 -24.03 -4.62 -5.09
C GLY A 310 -23.23 -3.30 -5.11
N GLY A 311 -21.91 -3.35 -4.92
CA GLY A 311 -21.01 -2.22 -4.97
C GLY A 311 -20.85 -1.70 -6.40
N LEU A 312 -20.14 -0.57 -6.54
CA LEU A 312 -20.05 0.13 -7.82
C LEU A 312 -18.64 0.10 -8.39
N PHE A 313 -18.53 -0.29 -9.65
CA PHE A 313 -17.33 -0.05 -10.44
C PHE A 313 -17.57 1.15 -11.35
N VAL A 314 -16.91 2.27 -11.07
CA VAL A 314 -16.98 3.49 -11.89
C VAL A 314 -15.69 3.58 -12.71
N TRP A 315 -15.82 3.26 -13.99
CA TRP A 315 -14.73 3.34 -14.94
C TRP A 315 -14.97 4.49 -15.93
N SER A 316 -14.00 5.40 -16.02
CA SER A 316 -14.02 6.48 -17.01
C SER A 316 -12.82 6.37 -17.97
N ALA A 317 -13.15 6.47 -19.25
CA ALA A 317 -12.23 6.39 -20.38
C ALA A 317 -12.39 7.65 -21.25
N THR A 318 -11.30 8.15 -21.87
CA THR A 318 -11.38 9.31 -22.78
C THR A 318 -12.21 8.98 -24.03
N PRO A 319 -12.94 9.94 -24.63
CA PRO A 319 -13.79 9.70 -25.80
C PRO A 319 -13.09 9.05 -26.99
N VAL A 320 -11.78 9.26 -27.18
CA VAL A 320 -10.98 8.60 -28.23
C VAL A 320 -11.02 7.07 -28.11
N TYR A 321 -11.12 6.55 -26.89
CA TYR A 321 -11.26 5.11 -26.63
C TYR A 321 -12.65 4.57 -26.99
N ARG A 322 -13.65 5.43 -27.25
CA ARG A 322 -14.96 4.96 -27.73
C ARG A 322 -14.86 4.38 -29.13
N ASP A 323 -13.99 4.94 -29.96
CA ASP A 323 -13.87 4.59 -31.38
C ASP A 323 -12.73 3.59 -31.64
N ASP A 324 -11.90 3.34 -30.62
CA ASP A 324 -10.85 2.34 -30.69
C ASP A 324 -11.43 0.92 -30.56
N LYS A 325 -11.13 0.06 -31.55
CA LYS A 325 -11.65 -1.32 -31.59
C LYS A 325 -11.24 -2.14 -30.36
N ARG A 326 -10.05 -1.91 -29.79
CA ARG A 326 -9.61 -2.63 -28.59
C ARG A 326 -10.47 -2.23 -27.41
N ASP A 327 -10.69 -0.95 -27.19
CA ASP A 327 -11.47 -0.46 -26.06
C ASP A 327 -12.97 -0.81 -26.19
N GLN A 328 -13.52 -0.82 -27.41
CA GLN A 328 -14.84 -1.39 -27.69
C GLN A 328 -14.89 -2.89 -27.33
N ASN A 329 -13.84 -3.65 -27.64
CA ASN A 329 -13.76 -5.07 -27.25
C ASN A 329 -13.68 -5.23 -25.73
N VAL A 330 -12.92 -4.39 -25.01
CA VAL A 330 -12.88 -4.40 -23.53
C VAL A 330 -14.28 -4.13 -22.96
N TRP A 331 -14.99 -3.15 -23.52
CA TRP A 331 -16.37 -2.86 -23.15
C TRP A 331 -17.29 -4.06 -23.39
N ASN A 332 -17.20 -4.68 -24.56
CA ASN A 332 -17.99 -5.88 -24.90
C ASN A 332 -17.63 -7.09 -24.03
N CYS A 333 -16.36 -7.26 -23.64
CA CYS A 333 -15.90 -8.31 -22.72
C CYS A 333 -16.55 -8.20 -21.34
N SER A 334 -17.00 -7.01 -20.93
CA SER A 334 -17.75 -6.82 -19.67
C SER A 334 -19.15 -7.48 -19.71
N TYR A 335 -19.61 -7.91 -20.88
CA TYR A 335 -20.89 -8.58 -21.11
C TYR A 335 -20.74 -10.07 -21.49
N VAL A 336 -19.52 -10.60 -21.51
CA VAL A 336 -19.28 -12.03 -21.78
C VAL A 336 -19.55 -12.84 -20.52
N PRO A 337 -20.37 -13.91 -20.57
CA PRO A 337 -20.56 -14.82 -19.45
C PRO A 337 -19.21 -15.37 -18.96
N LEU A 338 -18.97 -15.34 -17.65
CA LEU A 338 -17.73 -15.87 -17.06
C LEU A 338 -17.71 -17.40 -17.16
N ASP A 339 -16.73 -17.94 -17.87
CA ASP A 339 -16.45 -19.39 -17.91
C ASP A 339 -15.42 -19.77 -16.83
N SER A 340 -15.83 -20.63 -15.89
CA SER A 340 -15.05 -21.28 -14.80
C SER A 340 -14.87 -20.51 -13.48
N CYS A 341 -14.82 -21.28 -12.38
CA CYS A 341 -15.09 -20.97 -10.97
C CYS A 341 -14.77 -19.56 -10.44
N LEU A 342 -15.84 -18.80 -10.17
CA LEU A 342 -15.86 -17.78 -9.12
C LEU A 342 -15.91 -18.45 -7.74
N ALA A 343 -15.31 -17.83 -6.73
CA ALA A 343 -15.53 -18.25 -5.35
C ALA A 343 -17.03 -18.16 -5.04
N LEU A 344 -17.59 -19.20 -4.39
CA LEU A 344 -18.97 -19.17 -3.93
C LEU A 344 -19.14 -17.97 -3.00
N LEU A 345 -20.02 -17.04 -3.37
CA LEU A 345 -20.47 -16.00 -2.46
C LEU A 345 -21.09 -16.71 -1.23
N PRO A 346 -20.74 -16.29 0.00
CA PRO A 346 -21.50 -16.72 1.17
C PRO A 346 -22.97 -16.46 0.92
N ALA A 347 -23.84 -17.42 1.28
CA ALA A 347 -25.27 -17.37 0.96
C ALA A 347 -26.00 -16.12 1.50
N VAL A 348 -25.39 -15.37 2.41
CA VAL A 348 -25.87 -14.07 2.92
C VAL A 348 -24.67 -13.14 3.16
N VAL A 349 -24.36 -12.26 2.23
CA VAL A 349 -23.49 -11.08 2.50
C VAL A 349 -24.41 -9.88 2.67
N SER A 350 -24.70 -9.52 3.92
CA SER A 350 -25.45 -8.30 4.20
C SER A 350 -24.55 -7.07 4.04
N TRP A 351 -25.12 -5.99 3.52
CA TRP A 351 -24.46 -4.70 3.52
C TRP A 351 -24.27 -4.21 4.96
N PRO A 352 -23.13 -3.58 5.28
CA PRO A 352 -22.95 -2.89 6.55
C PRO A 352 -23.96 -1.77 6.71
N ALA A 353 -24.16 -1.34 7.97
CA ALA A 353 -24.98 -0.16 8.24
C ALA A 353 -24.44 1.07 7.46
N PRO A 354 -25.27 2.09 7.21
CA PRO A 354 -24.77 3.36 6.68
C PRO A 354 -23.72 3.99 7.59
N TRP A 355 -22.87 4.86 7.04
CA TRP A 355 -22.00 5.72 7.83
C TRP A 355 -22.81 6.83 8.52
N PRO A 356 -22.54 7.18 9.80
CA PRO A 356 -21.46 6.68 10.67
C PRO A 356 -21.81 5.45 11.52
N GLN A 357 -23.03 4.92 11.44
CA GLN A 357 -23.49 3.82 12.30
C GLN A 357 -22.62 2.57 12.20
N ARG A 358 -22.12 2.24 10.99
CA ARG A 358 -21.23 1.10 10.78
C ARG A 358 -19.95 1.11 11.60
N LEU A 359 -19.50 2.28 12.07
CA LEU A 359 -18.29 2.39 12.86
C LEU A 359 -18.35 1.57 14.16
N ASN A 360 -19.54 1.46 14.77
CA ASN A 360 -19.74 0.83 16.07
C ASN A 360 -20.79 -0.29 16.07
N SER A 361 -21.55 -0.47 14.98
CA SER A 361 -22.50 -1.59 14.87
C SER A 361 -21.79 -2.91 14.62
N LYS A 362 -22.43 -4.04 14.99
CA LYS A 362 -21.98 -5.39 14.65
C LYS A 362 -21.60 -5.52 13.16
N PRO A 363 -20.33 -5.81 12.83
CA PRO A 363 -19.88 -6.02 11.46
C PRO A 363 -20.50 -7.30 10.85
N PRO A 364 -20.98 -7.25 9.59
CA PRO A 364 -21.44 -8.44 8.86
C PRO A 364 -20.43 -9.58 8.77
N SER A 365 -19.14 -9.25 8.64
CA SER A 365 -18.04 -10.21 8.51
C SER A 365 -17.51 -10.74 9.85
N LEU A 366 -18.10 -10.33 10.98
CA LEU A 366 -17.65 -10.76 12.29
C LEU A 366 -17.82 -12.29 12.43
N SER A 367 -16.85 -12.92 13.10
CA SER A 367 -16.86 -14.37 13.33
C SER A 367 -18.16 -14.85 13.98
N THR A 368 -18.63 -16.04 13.60
CA THR A 368 -19.83 -16.68 14.17
C THR A 368 -19.59 -17.37 15.51
N LYS A 369 -18.37 -17.30 16.06
CA LYS A 369 -18.07 -17.79 17.40
C LYS A 369 -18.90 -17.00 18.44
N ARG A 370 -19.28 -17.67 19.52
CA ARG A 370 -20.21 -17.11 20.53
C ARG A 370 -19.67 -15.84 21.22
N ASP A 371 -18.36 -15.76 21.38
CA ASP A 371 -17.63 -14.68 22.06
C ASP A 371 -17.20 -13.53 21.12
N ALA A 372 -17.29 -13.70 19.79
CA ALA A 372 -16.75 -12.74 18.84
C ALA A 372 -17.43 -11.36 18.91
N GLU A 373 -18.74 -11.33 19.16
CA GLU A 373 -19.50 -10.09 19.33
C GLU A 373 -19.15 -9.35 20.60
N GLU A 374 -19.01 -10.07 21.71
CA GLU A 374 -18.56 -9.52 23.00
C GLU A 374 -17.15 -8.93 22.87
N ILE A 375 -16.20 -9.69 22.33
CA ILE A 375 -14.82 -9.26 22.11
C ILE A 375 -14.75 -7.99 21.24
N PHE A 376 -15.57 -7.90 20.19
CA PHE A 376 -15.63 -6.71 19.32
C PHE A 376 -16.08 -5.45 20.07
N TYR A 377 -17.12 -5.56 20.89
CA TYR A 377 -17.63 -4.43 21.68
C TYR A 377 -16.70 -4.07 22.83
N GLU A 378 -16.08 -5.06 23.47
CA GLU A 378 -15.05 -4.84 24.48
C GLU A 378 -13.83 -4.12 23.92
N ASP A 379 -13.32 -4.53 22.74
CA ASP A 379 -12.25 -3.83 22.02
C ASP A 379 -12.64 -2.37 21.75
N THR A 380 -13.84 -2.14 21.21
CA THR A 380 -14.32 -0.79 20.90
C THR A 380 -14.42 0.08 22.16
N LYS A 381 -14.96 -0.46 23.26
CA LYS A 381 -15.07 0.25 24.55
C LYS A 381 -13.69 0.52 25.15
N HIS A 382 -12.80 -0.47 25.13
CA HIS A 382 -11.44 -0.37 25.64
C HIS A 382 -10.67 0.76 24.93
N TRP A 383 -10.68 0.76 23.60
CA TRP A 383 -9.98 1.79 22.82
C TRP A 383 -10.59 3.17 22.99
N SER A 384 -11.92 3.28 23.07
CA SER A 384 -12.57 4.56 23.34
C SER A 384 -12.11 5.17 24.66
N ALA A 385 -12.03 4.37 25.73
CA ALA A 385 -11.55 4.84 27.03
C ALA A 385 -10.04 5.15 27.00
N LEU A 386 -9.22 4.24 26.46
CA LEU A 386 -7.77 4.41 26.42
C LEU A 386 -7.33 5.63 25.62
N VAL A 387 -7.93 5.86 24.45
CA VAL A 387 -7.60 7.02 23.60
C VAL A 387 -8.04 8.32 24.28
N SER A 388 -9.24 8.35 24.85
CA SER A 388 -9.76 9.49 25.60
C SER A 388 -8.84 9.84 26.76
N ASP A 389 -8.64 8.89 27.68
CA ASP A 389 -8.13 9.15 29.04
C ASP A 389 -6.60 9.21 29.09
N VAL A 390 -5.92 8.55 28.13
CA VAL A 390 -4.46 8.47 28.11
C VAL A 390 -3.88 9.20 26.91
N TYR A 391 -4.37 8.94 25.70
CA TYR A 391 -3.68 9.40 24.49
C TYR A 391 -3.92 10.88 24.20
N LEU A 392 -5.15 11.37 24.42
CA LEU A 392 -5.56 12.72 24.05
C LEU A 392 -5.47 13.74 25.20
N GLU A 393 -5.39 13.33 26.47
CA GLU A 393 -5.28 14.23 27.63
C GLU A 393 -3.92 14.96 27.77
N SER A 394 -3.12 15.05 26.70
CA SER A 394 -1.77 15.65 26.69
C SER A 394 -0.73 14.99 27.61
N ARG A 395 -1.08 13.90 28.30
CA ARG A 395 -0.19 13.16 29.22
C ARG A 395 1.02 12.51 28.53
N LEU A 396 0.87 12.18 27.24
CA LEU A 396 1.90 11.53 26.43
C LEU A 396 2.80 12.51 25.66
N GLY A 397 2.54 13.81 25.70
CA GLY A 397 3.37 14.82 25.00
C GLY A 397 3.32 14.76 23.47
N ILE A 398 2.32 14.09 22.89
CA ILE A 398 2.10 14.02 21.45
C ILE A 398 1.31 15.26 21.00
N ASP A 399 1.88 16.02 20.06
CA ASP A 399 1.19 17.14 19.42
C ASP A 399 0.28 16.63 18.30
N TRP A 400 -0.94 16.25 18.68
CA TRP A 400 -1.95 15.73 17.77
C TRP A 400 -2.37 16.72 16.66
N SER A 401 -2.09 18.02 16.80
CA SER A 401 -2.36 19.01 15.74
C SER A 401 -1.46 18.82 14.51
N ARG A 402 -0.33 18.12 14.66
CA ARG A 402 0.64 17.84 13.60
C ARG A 402 0.56 16.43 13.05
N VAL A 403 -0.33 15.60 13.58
CA VAL A 403 -0.50 14.21 13.15
C VAL A 403 -1.59 14.12 12.08
N ARG A 404 -1.25 13.58 10.91
CA ARG A 404 -2.19 13.41 9.80
C ARG A 404 -2.22 11.98 9.27
N ASN A 405 -1.06 11.42 8.97
CA ASN A 405 -0.90 10.05 8.46
C ASN A 405 -0.57 9.14 9.63
N VAL A 406 -1.51 8.30 10.05
CA VAL A 406 -1.33 7.35 11.15
C VAL A 406 -1.28 5.93 10.61
N MET A 407 -0.44 5.10 11.20
CA MET A 407 -0.43 3.67 10.98
C MET A 407 -0.67 2.96 12.30
N ASP A 408 -1.71 2.14 12.35
CA ASP A 408 -1.89 1.18 13.42
C ASP A 408 -1.30 -0.16 12.96
N MET A 409 -0.15 -0.52 13.54
CA MET A 409 0.67 -1.62 13.06
C MET A 409 0.03 -2.99 13.36
N ASN A 410 -0.95 -3.06 14.25
CA ASN A 410 -1.66 -4.30 14.58
C ASN A 410 -3.10 -4.05 15.05
N ALA A 411 -3.94 -3.59 14.14
CA ALA A 411 -5.20 -2.91 14.45
C ALA A 411 -6.29 -3.77 15.10
N GLY A 412 -6.18 -5.10 15.10
CA GLY A 412 -7.23 -5.98 15.64
C GLY A 412 -8.58 -5.70 15.00
N TYR A 413 -9.59 -5.30 15.78
CA TYR A 413 -10.92 -4.96 15.26
C TYR A 413 -11.06 -3.48 14.84
N GLY A 414 -9.97 -2.71 14.84
CA GLY A 414 -9.94 -1.31 14.44
C GLY A 414 -10.45 -0.34 15.51
N GLY A 415 -10.51 -0.76 16.78
CA GLY A 415 -11.00 0.08 17.86
C GLY A 415 -10.19 1.36 18.06
N PHE A 416 -8.86 1.32 17.90
CA PHE A 416 -8.02 2.53 17.96
C PHE A 416 -8.42 3.55 16.88
N ALA A 417 -8.53 3.12 15.62
CA ALA A 417 -8.93 3.97 14.52
C ALA A 417 -10.37 4.51 14.68
N ALA A 418 -11.27 3.70 15.24
CA ALA A 418 -12.62 4.12 15.54
C ALA A 418 -12.67 5.19 16.66
N ALA A 419 -11.84 5.02 17.70
CA ALA A 419 -11.79 5.95 18.83
C ALA A 419 -11.19 7.33 18.48
N ILE A 420 -10.37 7.41 17.42
CA ILE A 420 -9.74 8.67 17.00
C ILE A 420 -10.36 9.28 15.73
N ILE A 421 -11.49 8.75 15.28
CA ILE A 421 -12.10 9.08 13.98
C ILE A 421 -12.45 10.56 13.80
N ASP A 422 -12.75 11.27 14.89
CA ASP A 422 -13.16 12.68 14.88
C ASP A 422 -11.98 13.65 14.70
N ARG A 423 -10.74 13.14 14.70
CA ARG A 423 -9.55 13.94 14.39
C ARG A 423 -9.40 14.04 12.86
N PRO A 424 -8.83 15.15 12.33
CA PRO A 424 -8.59 15.32 10.91
C PRO A 424 -7.37 14.51 10.43
N LEU A 425 -7.34 13.21 10.72
CA LEU A 425 -6.29 12.25 10.36
C LEU A 425 -6.89 11.03 9.68
N TRP A 426 -6.04 10.14 9.16
CA TRP A 426 -6.47 8.84 8.68
C TRP A 426 -5.52 7.75 9.22
N VAL A 427 -6.06 6.54 9.39
CA VAL A 427 -5.33 5.40 9.93
C VAL A 427 -5.22 4.32 8.86
N MET A 428 -3.98 3.94 8.52
CA MET A 428 -3.70 2.66 7.86
C MET A 428 -3.79 1.56 8.92
N ASN A 429 -4.86 0.78 8.91
CA ASN A 429 -5.04 -0.34 9.84
C ASN A 429 -4.33 -1.58 9.29
N VAL A 430 -3.27 -2.04 9.96
CA VAL A 430 -2.53 -3.22 9.53
C VAL A 430 -2.98 -4.44 10.32
N ILE A 431 -3.32 -5.52 9.62
CA ILE A 431 -3.55 -6.83 10.21
C ILE A 431 -2.31 -7.71 9.95
N PRO A 432 -1.52 -8.03 11.00
CA PRO A 432 -0.35 -8.89 10.85
C PRO A 432 -0.75 -10.29 10.37
N VAL A 433 0.02 -10.87 9.44
CA VAL A 433 -0.27 -12.22 8.91
C VAL A 433 -0.20 -13.34 9.96
N SER A 434 0.42 -13.08 11.11
CA SER A 434 0.47 -14.02 12.25
C SER A 434 -0.67 -13.83 13.26
N GLY A 435 -1.55 -12.84 13.06
CA GLY A 435 -2.67 -12.55 13.95
C GLY A 435 -4.01 -13.12 13.46
N PRO A 436 -5.09 -12.94 14.23
CA PRO A 436 -6.44 -13.21 13.77
C PRO A 436 -6.80 -12.38 12.54
N ASP A 437 -7.48 -13.00 11.57
CA ASP A 437 -7.96 -12.29 10.38
C ASP A 437 -9.22 -11.47 10.69
N THR A 438 -9.02 -10.17 10.90
CA THR A 438 -10.07 -9.19 11.20
C THR A 438 -10.13 -8.08 10.15
N LEU A 439 -9.42 -8.20 9.02
CA LEU A 439 -9.34 -7.11 8.06
C LEU A 439 -10.69 -6.82 7.42
N SER A 440 -11.51 -7.85 7.16
CA SER A 440 -12.89 -7.66 6.69
C SER A 440 -13.72 -6.81 7.65
N VAL A 441 -13.53 -6.97 8.97
CA VAL A 441 -14.20 -6.17 10.00
C VAL A 441 -13.79 -4.70 9.91
N ILE A 442 -12.50 -4.39 9.68
CA ILE A 442 -12.02 -3.02 9.47
C ILE A 442 -12.81 -2.33 8.33
N PHE A 443 -12.95 -3.01 7.19
CA PHE A 443 -13.71 -2.49 6.05
C PHE A 443 -15.21 -2.38 6.34
N ASP A 444 -15.79 -3.35 7.04
CA ASP A 444 -17.19 -3.30 7.47
C ASP A 444 -17.48 -2.11 8.39
N ARG A 445 -16.51 -1.68 9.21
CA ARG A 445 -16.60 -0.45 10.02
C ARG A 445 -16.50 0.86 9.23
N GLY A 446 -16.22 0.80 7.93
CA GLY A 446 -16.03 1.99 7.10
C GLY A 446 -14.61 2.59 7.20
N LEU A 447 -13.63 1.77 7.59
CA LEU A 447 -12.20 2.11 7.69
C LEU A 447 -11.41 1.46 6.55
N ILE A 448 -10.12 1.78 6.45
CA ILE A 448 -9.19 1.20 5.45
C ILE A 448 -8.04 0.46 6.12
N GLY A 449 -7.54 -0.59 5.48
CA GLY A 449 -6.42 -1.36 6.00
C GLY A 449 -5.80 -2.31 4.99
N VAL A 450 -4.76 -3.01 5.43
CA VAL A 450 -3.99 -3.99 4.64
C VAL A 450 -3.52 -5.15 5.50
N TYR A 451 -3.32 -6.31 4.88
CA TYR A 451 -2.50 -7.37 5.47
C TYR A 451 -1.02 -7.03 5.33
N HIS A 452 -0.21 -7.36 6.34
CA HIS A 452 1.24 -7.21 6.24
C HIS A 452 2.00 -8.22 7.12
N ASP A 453 3.16 -8.69 6.62
CA ASP A 453 4.14 -9.39 7.43
C ASP A 453 5.23 -8.39 7.83
N TRP A 454 5.31 -8.08 9.13
CA TRP A 454 6.30 -7.15 9.68
C TRP A 454 7.74 -7.69 9.65
N CYS A 455 7.94 -8.94 9.25
CA CYS A 455 9.27 -9.45 8.91
C CYS A 455 9.74 -9.06 7.50
N GLU A 456 8.88 -8.41 6.71
CA GLU A 456 9.20 -7.80 5.42
C GLU A 456 8.99 -6.28 5.44
N SER A 457 9.60 -5.55 4.50
CA SER A 457 9.34 -4.12 4.36
C SER A 457 7.97 -3.83 3.72
N LEU A 458 7.32 -2.77 4.16
CA LEU A 458 6.01 -2.34 3.68
C LEU A 458 6.08 -1.65 2.31
N ASN A 459 5.02 -1.82 1.50
CA ASN A 459 4.83 -1.16 0.20
C ASN A 459 4.48 0.33 0.31
N THR A 460 5.34 1.10 0.95
CA THR A 460 5.16 2.54 1.09
C THR A 460 6.46 3.29 0.88
N TYR A 461 6.35 4.54 0.44
CA TYR A 461 7.51 5.43 0.37
C TYR A 461 8.06 5.68 1.78
N PRO A 462 9.38 5.90 1.92
CA PRO A 462 9.96 6.35 3.18
C PRO A 462 9.32 7.68 3.65
N ARG A 463 9.31 7.92 4.96
CA ARG A 463 8.84 9.18 5.56
C ARG A 463 7.38 9.50 5.19
N THR A 464 6.51 8.50 5.34
CA THR A 464 5.08 8.58 5.01
C THR A 464 4.21 8.91 6.21
N TYR A 465 4.50 8.35 7.39
CA TYR A 465 3.62 8.44 8.55
C TYR A 465 4.13 9.48 9.56
N ASP A 466 3.18 10.17 10.19
CA ASP A 466 3.43 11.10 11.28
C ASP A 466 3.35 10.39 12.64
N LEU A 467 2.58 9.30 12.73
CA LEU A 467 2.47 8.47 13.92
C LEU A 467 2.41 6.98 13.55
N LEU A 468 3.23 6.17 14.21
CA LEU A 468 3.08 4.72 14.24
C LEU A 468 2.56 4.30 15.62
N HIS A 469 1.50 3.53 15.63
CA HIS A 469 0.86 2.99 16.82
C HIS A 469 0.98 1.46 16.84
N SER A 470 1.18 0.88 18.01
CA SER A 470 1.05 -0.58 18.20
C SER A 470 0.68 -0.92 19.63
N SER A 471 -0.11 -1.99 19.81
CA SER A 471 -0.43 -2.55 21.13
C SER A 471 -0.12 -4.04 21.20
N PHE A 472 0.92 -4.39 21.94
CA PHE A 472 1.43 -5.75 22.11
C PHE A 472 1.90 -6.45 20.82
N LEU A 473 2.39 -5.67 19.85
CA LEU A 473 2.98 -6.20 18.62
C LEU A 473 4.32 -6.89 18.87
N PHE A 474 5.19 -6.30 19.69
CA PHE A 474 6.59 -6.72 19.80
C PHE A 474 6.74 -8.06 20.51
N ARG A 475 5.94 -8.33 21.55
CA ARG A 475 5.94 -9.65 22.22
C ARG A 475 5.69 -10.84 21.27
N ASN A 476 4.98 -10.60 20.17
CA ASN A 476 4.62 -11.61 19.18
C ASN A 476 5.62 -11.65 18.03
N ILE A 477 5.96 -10.49 17.45
CA ILE A 477 6.79 -10.44 16.23
C ILE A 477 8.24 -10.87 16.48
N THR A 478 8.77 -10.65 17.69
CA THR A 478 10.16 -11.03 18.03
C THR A 478 10.39 -12.54 18.06
N GLN A 479 9.32 -13.33 18.01
CA GLN A 479 9.41 -14.78 17.86
C GLN A 479 9.67 -15.21 16.41
N ARG A 480 9.41 -14.32 15.44
CA ARG A 480 9.54 -14.60 13.99
C ARG A 480 10.71 -13.87 13.34
N CYS A 481 11.01 -12.65 13.77
CA CYS A 481 12.11 -11.86 13.22
C CYS A 481 12.71 -10.88 14.24
N ASP A 482 13.90 -10.37 13.90
CA ASP A 482 14.67 -9.46 14.75
C ASP A 482 13.94 -8.12 14.95
N MET A 483 13.81 -7.69 16.21
CA MET A 483 13.25 -6.39 16.58
C MET A 483 13.97 -5.23 15.87
N THR A 484 15.28 -5.37 15.66
CA THR A 484 16.11 -4.38 14.98
C THR A 484 15.65 -4.15 13.54
N ALA A 485 15.25 -5.22 12.84
CA ALA A 485 14.73 -5.12 11.48
C ALA A 485 13.41 -4.34 11.44
N VAL A 486 12.51 -4.59 12.39
CA VAL A 486 11.25 -3.86 12.53
C VAL A 486 11.51 -2.40 12.86
N ALA A 487 12.46 -2.11 13.76
CA ALA A 487 12.84 -0.73 14.12
C ALA A 487 13.44 0.04 12.93
N VAL A 488 14.23 -0.60 12.06
CA VAL A 488 14.73 0.02 10.82
C VAL A 488 13.58 0.31 9.85
N GLU A 489 12.60 -0.58 9.74
CA GLU A 489 11.40 -0.32 8.94
C GLU A 489 10.57 0.83 9.50
N MET A 490 10.40 0.90 10.83
CA MET A 490 9.78 2.04 11.52
C MET A 490 10.53 3.34 11.23
N ASP A 491 11.86 3.35 11.29
CA ASP A 491 12.65 4.53 10.89
C ASP A 491 12.46 4.85 9.40
N ARG A 492 12.38 3.87 8.51
CA ARG A 492 12.17 4.12 7.09
C ARG A 492 10.85 4.83 6.84
N ILE A 493 9.74 4.35 7.42
CA ILE A 493 8.38 4.83 7.08
C ILE A 493 7.93 6.03 7.91
N LEU A 494 8.51 6.27 9.10
CA LEU A 494 8.17 7.41 9.93
C LEU A 494 8.92 8.68 9.50
N ARG A 495 8.21 9.81 9.49
CA ARG A 495 8.79 11.12 9.19
C ARG A 495 9.69 11.63 10.33
N PRO A 496 10.80 12.32 10.04
CA PRO A 496 11.47 13.15 11.04
C PRO A 496 10.49 14.11 11.71
N GLY A 497 10.51 14.15 13.03
CA GLY A 497 9.55 14.89 13.87
C GLY A 497 8.26 14.12 14.21
N GLY A 498 8.02 12.97 13.58
CA GLY A 498 6.89 12.07 13.87
C GLY A 498 7.09 11.25 15.15
N PHE A 499 6.04 10.54 15.53
CA PHE A 499 5.94 9.83 16.80
C PHE A 499 5.73 8.33 16.65
N VAL A 500 6.22 7.56 17.61
CA VAL A 500 5.86 6.16 17.85
C VAL A 500 5.17 6.10 19.21
N LEU A 501 4.03 5.43 19.27
CA LEU A 501 3.30 5.12 20.50
C LEU A 501 3.14 3.59 20.60
N VAL A 502 3.84 2.99 21.55
CA VAL A 502 3.89 1.54 21.73
C VAL A 502 3.42 1.20 23.13
N GLN A 503 2.37 0.40 23.22
CA GLN A 503 2.03 -0.32 24.44
C GLN A 503 2.56 -1.74 24.31
N ASP A 504 3.41 -2.21 25.21
CA ASP A 504 3.88 -3.60 25.24
C ASP A 504 4.36 -3.98 26.64
N THR A 505 4.87 -5.18 26.82
CA THR A 505 5.51 -5.61 28.07
C THR A 505 6.73 -4.74 28.41
N VAL A 506 7.01 -4.56 29.70
CA VAL A 506 8.17 -3.79 30.20
C VAL A 506 9.48 -4.24 29.53
N LYS A 507 9.65 -5.55 29.33
CA LYS A 507 10.81 -6.11 28.62
C LYS A 507 10.90 -5.59 27.19
N MET A 508 9.82 -5.65 26.43
CA MET A 508 9.80 -5.22 25.01
C MET A 508 9.99 -3.71 24.87
N ILE A 509 9.33 -2.89 25.70
CA ILE A 509 9.51 -1.43 25.63
C ILE A 509 10.94 -1.01 25.99
N ASN A 510 11.60 -1.70 26.93
CA ASN A 510 13.00 -1.41 27.28
C ASN A 510 13.95 -1.78 26.14
N SER A 511 13.79 -2.98 25.56
CA SER A 511 14.59 -3.41 24.40
C SER A 511 14.39 -2.51 23.19
N LEU A 512 13.14 -2.19 22.83
CA LEU A 512 12.85 -1.27 21.73
C LEU A 512 13.40 0.13 22.03
N GLY A 513 13.25 0.61 23.26
CA GLY A 513 13.77 1.90 23.70
C GLY A 513 15.30 2.01 23.56
N GLN A 514 16.06 0.95 23.82
CA GLN A 514 17.51 0.93 23.57
C GLN A 514 17.84 1.08 22.07
N ILE A 515 17.14 0.32 21.21
CA ILE A 515 17.33 0.41 19.75
C ILE A 515 17.00 1.82 19.25
N LEU A 516 15.86 2.38 19.65
CA LEU A 516 15.44 3.71 19.22
C LEU A 516 16.37 4.83 19.75
N ARG A 517 16.91 4.70 20.97
CA ARG A 517 17.94 5.63 21.48
C ARG A 517 19.21 5.58 20.65
N SER A 518 19.64 4.39 20.20
CA SER A 518 20.81 4.27 19.31
C SER A 518 20.59 4.96 17.95
N LEU A 519 19.33 5.13 17.53
CA LEU A 519 18.92 5.90 16.35
C LEU A 519 18.77 7.41 16.64
N HIS A 520 19.14 7.87 17.85
CA HIS A 520 18.97 9.24 18.33
C HIS A 520 17.51 9.72 18.38
N TRP A 521 16.58 8.82 18.70
CA TRP A 521 15.19 9.21 18.98
C TRP A 521 15.05 9.67 20.43
N SER A 522 14.16 10.64 20.66
CA SER A 522 13.77 11.01 22.03
C SER A 522 12.75 10.00 22.54
N ILE A 523 12.96 9.42 23.71
CA ILE A 523 12.09 8.38 24.28
C ILE A 523 11.57 8.81 25.64
N THR A 524 10.26 8.70 25.84
CA THR A 524 9.58 8.87 27.13
C THR A 524 8.80 7.59 27.43
N ILE A 525 8.87 7.10 28.66
CA ILE A 525 8.07 5.97 29.13
C ILE A 525 7.03 6.51 30.10
N HIS A 526 5.75 6.22 29.84
CA HIS A 526 4.63 6.64 30.67
C HIS A 526 4.01 5.42 31.37
N GLN A 527 3.88 5.52 32.70
CA GLN A 527 3.28 4.49 33.57
C GLN A 527 3.85 3.07 33.38
N GLU A 528 5.11 2.94 32.95
CA GLU A 528 5.76 1.65 32.61
C GLU A 528 5.02 0.78 31.58
N GLN A 529 4.02 1.36 30.89
CA GLN A 529 3.15 0.64 29.95
C GLN A 529 3.29 1.19 28.53
N PHE A 530 3.55 2.49 28.39
CA PHE A 530 3.57 3.16 27.10
C PHE A 530 4.95 3.74 26.82
N LEU A 531 5.55 3.37 25.70
CA LEU A 531 6.72 4.02 25.13
C LEU A 531 6.25 5.04 24.10
N VAL A 532 6.64 6.29 24.29
CA VAL A 532 6.47 7.38 23.33
C VAL A 532 7.85 7.74 22.78
N GLY A 533 8.06 7.51 21.49
CA GLY A 533 9.27 7.89 20.78
C GLY A 533 9.03 9.04 19.82
N LYS A 534 9.93 10.02 19.76
CA LYS A 534 9.93 11.07 18.74
C LYS A 534 11.18 10.95 17.89
N LYS A 535 10.98 10.77 16.59
CA LYS A 535 12.07 10.61 15.63
C LYS A 535 12.74 11.95 15.34
N GLY A 536 14.07 11.98 15.43
CA GLY A 536 14.88 13.14 15.07
C GLY A 536 15.20 13.23 13.58
N PHE A 537 16.01 14.21 13.21
CA PHE A 537 16.58 14.38 11.86
C PHE A 537 17.94 13.69 11.69
N TRP A 538 18.44 13.08 12.76
CA TRP A 538 19.76 12.48 12.79
C TRP A 538 19.93 11.37 11.75
N ARG A 539 21.12 11.33 11.16
CA ARG A 539 21.62 10.29 10.25
C ARG A 539 23.12 10.07 10.49
N PRO A 540 23.62 8.83 10.33
CA PRO A 540 25.05 8.56 10.46
C PRO A 540 25.87 9.34 9.41
N ASP A 541 27.10 9.70 9.75
CA ASP A 541 28.09 10.41 8.92
C ASP A 541 27.86 11.91 8.62
N GLY A 542 27.00 12.60 9.38
CA GLY A 542 27.14 14.03 9.67
C GLY A 542 27.05 15.04 8.50
N LYS A 543 26.82 14.63 7.25
CA LYS A 543 26.62 15.56 6.12
C LYS A 543 25.18 16.10 6.07
N MET A 544 24.67 16.63 7.18
CA MET A 544 23.58 17.62 7.11
C MET A 544 24.22 18.97 6.79
N ARG A 545 24.25 19.36 5.52
CA ARG A 545 24.30 20.79 5.19
C ARG A 545 22.89 21.32 5.44
N ILE A 546 22.70 21.94 6.61
CA ILE A 546 21.53 22.76 6.92
C ILE A 546 21.47 23.91 5.91
#